data_AF-A0A1B1Z2A0-F1
#
_entry.id   AF-A0A1B1Z2A0-F1
#
_cell.length_a   1.000
_cell.length_b   1.000
_cell.length_c   1.000
_cell.angle_alpha   90.00
_cell.angle_beta   90.00
_cell.angle_gamma   90.00
#
_symmetry.space_group_name_H-M   'P 1'
#
loop_
_entity.id
_entity.type
_entity.pdbx_description
1 polymer ?
#
loop_
_entity_poly.entity_id
_entity_poly.type
_entity_poly.pdbx_seq_one_letter_code
_entity_poly.pdbx_strand_id
1 'polypeptide(L)'
;MKAGNYKWKRKKGSETEVVQTDAASPSQKGENYNAIGLGPNTNINIEIEDNPKISVYQWNETGRDKEVTIKNNHLAVPSRKGRYIYEVLAKWSNGEVSYTFVVEVN
;
A
#
# COMPACT_ATOMS: atom_id res chain seq x y z
N MET A 1 6.98 5.83 1.61
CA MET A 1 5.95 4.93 2.17
C MET A 1 6.56 4.15 3.34
N LYS A 2 5.75 3.64 4.28
CA LYS A 2 6.27 2.77 5.37
C LYS A 2 5.85 1.32 5.12
N ALA A 3 6.79 0.38 5.23
CA ALA A 3 6.50 -1.04 5.07
C ALA A 3 5.59 -1.56 6.20
N GLY A 4 4.60 -2.36 5.83
CA GLY A 4 3.60 -2.97 6.69
C GLY A 4 3.78 -4.48 6.71
N ASN A 5 2.73 -5.20 6.33
CA ASN A 5 2.75 -6.65 6.29
C ASN A 5 3.60 -7.17 5.12
N TYR A 6 4.33 -8.25 5.33
CA TYR A 6 5.07 -8.96 4.29
C TYR A 6 4.87 -10.45 4.43
N LYS A 7 4.95 -11.16 3.30
CA LYS A 7 4.88 -12.62 3.24
C LYS A 7 5.81 -13.12 2.15
N TRP A 8 6.76 -13.98 2.54
CA TRP A 8 7.70 -14.62 1.63
C TRP A 8 7.55 -16.12 1.66
N LYS A 9 7.62 -16.76 0.50
CA LYS A 9 7.66 -18.22 0.38
C LYS A 9 9.03 -18.65 -0.10
N ARG A 10 9.66 -19.59 0.61
CA ARG A 10 10.97 -20.15 0.23
C ARG A 10 10.85 -21.67 0.15
N LYS A 11 11.44 -22.28 -0.89
CA LYS A 11 11.61 -23.73 -0.94
C LYS A 11 12.85 -24.11 -0.16
N LYS A 12 12.74 -25.10 0.72
CA LYS A 12 13.83 -25.68 1.51
C LYS A 12 13.80 -27.19 1.29
N GLY A 13 14.56 -27.67 0.30
CA GLY A 13 14.48 -29.06 -0.15
C GLY A 13 13.10 -29.38 -0.75
N SER A 14 12.44 -30.42 -0.25
CA SER A 14 11.06 -30.79 -0.61
C SER A 14 9.98 -29.98 0.13
N GLU A 15 10.35 -29.16 1.10
CA GLU A 15 9.42 -28.38 1.93
C GLU A 15 9.30 -26.92 1.48
N THR A 16 8.17 -26.29 1.80
CA THR A 16 7.93 -24.86 1.58
C THR A 16 7.83 -24.14 2.92
N GLU A 17 8.71 -23.19 3.16
CA GLU A 17 8.72 -22.31 4.32
C GLU A 17 7.99 -21.01 3.98
N VAL A 18 7.15 -20.52 4.90
CA VAL A 18 6.42 -19.25 4.78
C VAL A 18 6.84 -18.35 5.92
N VAL A 19 7.43 -17.20 5.60
CA VAL A 19 7.79 -16.17 6.58
C VAL A 19 6.80 -15.02 6.44
N GLN A 20 6.12 -14.65 7.52
CA GLN A 20 5.18 -13.53 7.55
C GLN A 20 5.35 -12.71 8.84
N THR A 21 5.05 -11.43 8.78
CA THR A 21 4.99 -10.55 9.95
C THR A 21 3.56 -10.39 10.46
N ASP A 22 3.42 -10.07 11.74
CA ASP A 22 2.14 -9.70 12.37
C ASP A 22 2.08 -8.18 12.59
N ALA A 23 2.09 -7.42 11.48
CA ALA A 23 2.12 -5.97 11.53
C ALA A 23 0.69 -5.42 11.63
N ALA A 24 0.48 -4.43 12.52
CA ALA A 24 -0.80 -3.71 12.63
C ALA A 24 -1.32 -3.20 11.27
N SER A 25 -2.64 -3.10 11.14
CA SER A 25 -3.29 -2.78 9.86
C SER A 25 -2.92 -1.39 9.33
N PRO A 26 -3.06 -1.14 8.01
CA PRO A 26 -2.85 0.18 7.44
C PRO A 26 -3.70 1.28 8.09
N SER A 27 -4.95 1.01 8.50
CA SER A 27 -5.78 1.99 9.23
C SER A 27 -5.18 2.32 10.59
N GLN A 28 -4.85 1.31 11.41
CA GLN A 28 -4.25 1.48 12.74
C GLN A 28 -2.90 2.22 12.69
N LYS A 29 -2.09 1.97 11.65
CA LYS A 29 -0.80 2.65 11.47
C LYS A 29 -0.95 4.04 10.87
N GLY A 30 -1.86 4.21 9.92
CA GLY A 30 -2.03 5.43 9.13
C GLY A 30 -2.54 6.62 9.96
N GLU A 31 -3.27 6.39 11.04
CA GLU A 31 -3.68 7.45 11.97
C GLU A 31 -2.48 8.25 12.49
N ASN A 32 -1.38 7.57 12.80
CA ASN A 32 -0.18 8.16 13.37
C ASN A 32 0.87 8.60 12.33
N TYR A 33 0.59 8.45 11.04
CA TYR A 33 1.54 8.81 9.98
C TYR A 33 1.43 10.28 9.61
N ASN A 34 2.58 10.93 9.40
CA ASN A 34 2.61 12.26 8.79
C ASN A 34 2.00 12.17 7.39
N ALA A 35 0.94 12.94 7.15
CA ALA A 35 0.28 12.97 5.86
C ALA A 35 1.05 13.84 4.87
N ILE A 36 1.07 13.41 3.62
CA ILE A 36 1.59 14.19 2.51
C ILE A 36 0.49 15.14 2.07
N GLY A 37 0.69 16.45 2.27
CA GLY A 37 -0.27 17.47 1.85
C GLY A 37 -0.23 17.65 0.34
N LEU A 38 -1.35 17.41 -0.34
CA LEU A 38 -1.48 17.48 -1.79
C LEU A 38 -2.72 18.28 -2.20
N GLY A 39 -2.70 18.84 -3.41
CA GLY A 39 -3.89 19.44 -4.02
C GLY A 39 -4.84 18.37 -4.58
N PRO A 40 -6.10 18.72 -4.84
CA PRO A 40 -7.07 17.82 -5.46
C PRO A 40 -6.60 17.36 -6.85
N ASN A 41 -6.89 16.12 -7.22
CA ASN A 41 -6.52 15.51 -8.51
C ASN A 41 -5.01 15.48 -8.81
N THR A 42 -4.16 15.65 -7.80
CA THR A 42 -2.71 15.46 -7.96
C THR A 42 -2.44 14.01 -8.39
N ASN A 43 -1.49 13.80 -9.29
CA ASN A 43 -1.03 12.46 -9.67
C ASN A 43 0.17 12.05 -8.81
N ILE A 44 0.07 10.89 -8.17
CA ILE A 44 1.15 10.25 -7.42
C ILE A 44 1.74 9.16 -8.29
N ASN A 45 3.05 9.19 -8.52
CA ASN A 45 3.79 8.10 -9.13
C ASN A 45 4.29 7.13 -8.05
N ILE A 46 4.09 5.82 -8.26
CA ILE A 46 4.50 4.78 -7.32
C ILE A 46 5.65 3.99 -7.96
N GLU A 47 6.85 4.12 -7.38
CA GLU A 47 8.03 3.37 -7.80
C GLU A 47 8.46 2.42 -6.68
N ILE A 48 8.62 1.15 -7.05
CA ILE A 48 9.12 0.09 -6.18
C ILE A 48 10.19 -0.66 -6.97
N GLU A 49 11.34 -0.88 -6.33
CA GLU A 49 12.44 -1.64 -6.92
C GLU A 49 11.99 -3.03 -7.38
N ASP A 50 12.66 -3.56 -8.41
CA ASP A 50 12.35 -4.85 -9.05
C ASP A 50 10.96 -4.95 -9.72
N ASN A 51 10.29 -3.82 -9.95
CA ASN A 51 9.05 -3.71 -10.73
C ASN A 51 7.98 -4.79 -10.41
N PRO A 52 7.54 -4.91 -9.14
CA PRO A 52 6.49 -5.85 -8.77
C PRO A 52 5.16 -5.54 -9.46
N LYS A 53 4.26 -6.52 -9.46
CA LYS A 53 2.85 -6.23 -9.74
C LYS A 53 2.28 -5.44 -8.56
N ILE A 54 1.68 -4.28 -8.83
CA ILE A 54 1.16 -3.39 -7.79
C ILE A 54 -0.38 -3.35 -7.85
N SER A 55 -1.00 -3.43 -6.68
CA SER A 55 -2.41 -3.06 -6.45
C SER A 55 -2.47 -2.01 -5.35
N VAL A 56 -3.38 -1.03 -5.48
CA VAL A 56 -3.55 0.04 -4.49
C VAL A 56 -4.94 -0.03 -3.91
N TYR A 57 -5.05 0.06 -2.60
CA TYR A 57 -6.31 0.06 -1.86
C TYR A 57 -6.42 1.30 -0.99
N GLN A 58 -7.61 1.90 -0.96
CA GLN A 58 -7.94 2.90 0.05
C GLN A 58 -8.48 2.19 1.30
N TRP A 59 -8.08 2.65 2.47
CA TRP A 59 -8.53 2.12 3.76
C TRP A 59 -9.48 3.07 4.47
N ASN A 60 -10.40 2.48 5.23
CA ASN A 60 -11.25 3.13 6.22
C ASN A 60 -11.08 2.40 7.58
N GLU A 61 -11.88 2.75 8.58
CA GLU A 61 -11.81 2.15 9.93
C GLU A 61 -12.08 0.63 9.93
N THR A 62 -12.90 0.13 9.00
CA THR A 62 -13.32 -1.27 8.96
C THR A 62 -12.42 -2.16 8.08
N GLY A 63 -11.57 -1.57 7.22
CA GLY A 63 -10.62 -2.30 6.40
C GLY A 63 -10.33 -1.65 5.05
N ARG A 64 -10.08 -2.49 4.04
CA ARG A 64 -10.00 -2.04 2.63
C ARG A 64 -11.39 -1.60 2.19
N ASP A 65 -11.52 -0.31 1.88
CA ASP A 65 -12.76 0.30 1.39
C ASP A 65 -12.95 0.01 -0.10
N LYS A 66 -11.93 0.32 -0.90
CA LYS A 66 -11.97 0.13 -2.35
C LYS A 66 -10.58 -0.07 -2.94
N GLU A 67 -10.53 -0.79 -4.06
CA GLU A 67 -9.35 -0.82 -4.93
C GLU A 67 -9.31 0.47 -5.76
N VAL A 68 -8.12 1.05 -5.89
CA VAL A 68 -7.91 2.28 -6.64
C VAL A 68 -7.23 1.94 -7.94
N THR A 69 -7.85 2.36 -9.04
CA THR A 69 -7.28 2.16 -10.37
C THR A 69 -6.01 2.97 -10.53
N ILE A 70 -4.91 2.28 -10.85
CA ILE A 70 -3.65 2.88 -11.25
C ILE A 70 -3.45 2.73 -12.76
N LYS A 71 -2.85 3.74 -13.40
CA LYS A 71 -2.48 3.71 -14.82
C LYS A 71 -1.01 4.04 -14.93
N ASN A 72 -0.20 3.15 -15.52
CA ASN A 72 1.25 3.31 -15.61
C ASN A 72 1.89 3.67 -14.25
N ASN A 73 1.49 2.98 -13.18
CA ASN A 73 1.91 3.27 -11.79
C ASN A 73 1.52 4.65 -11.23
N HIS A 74 0.66 5.39 -11.94
CA HIS A 74 0.10 6.65 -11.46
C HIS A 74 -1.26 6.44 -10.80
N LEU A 75 -1.42 7.10 -9.66
CA LEU A 75 -2.64 7.19 -8.88
C LEU A 75 -3.11 8.65 -8.87
N ALA A 76 -4.37 8.89 -9.24
CA ALA A 76 -5.01 10.20 -9.06
C ALA A 76 -5.64 10.28 -7.66
N VAL A 77 -5.25 11.29 -6.89
CA VAL A 77 -5.81 11.55 -5.57
C VAL A 77 -7.24 12.12 -5.71
N PRO A 78 -8.18 11.79 -4.81
CA PRO A 78 -9.53 12.34 -4.83
C PRO A 78 -9.56 13.87 -4.91
N SER A 79 -10.60 14.40 -5.54
CA SER A 79 -10.87 15.85 -5.57
C SER A 79 -11.47 16.37 -4.26
N ARG A 80 -12.05 15.48 -3.45
CA ARG A 80 -12.65 15.81 -2.17
C ARG A 80 -11.56 16.02 -1.13
N LYS A 81 -11.71 17.07 -0.31
CA LYS A 81 -10.81 17.34 0.81
C LYS A 81 -10.92 16.25 1.88
N GLY A 82 -9.81 15.99 2.54
CA GLY A 82 -9.73 15.10 3.69
C GLY A 82 -8.50 14.19 3.68
N ARG A 83 -8.46 13.36 4.72
CA ARG A 83 -7.37 12.42 4.98
C ARG A 83 -7.66 11.07 4.34
N TYR A 84 -6.70 10.57 3.58
CA TYR A 84 -6.80 9.31 2.83
C TYR A 84 -5.65 8.39 3.19
N ILE A 85 -5.97 7.18 3.67
CA ILE A 85 -4.99 6.13 3.95
C ILE A 85 -4.95 5.18 2.76
N TYR A 86 -3.77 4.96 2.21
CA TYR A 86 -3.54 4.05 1.09
C TYR A 86 -2.63 2.90 1.48
N GLU A 87 -2.98 1.72 0.98
CA GLU A 87 -2.12 0.55 0.97
C GLU A 87 -1.68 0.24 -0.46
N VAL A 88 -0.38 0.06 -0.64
CA VAL A 88 0.22 -0.44 -1.88
C VAL A 88 0.66 -1.88 -1.63
N LEU A 89 -0.03 -2.83 -2.26
CA LEU A 89 0.36 -4.24 -2.24
C LEU A 89 1.28 -4.51 -3.44
N ALA A 90 2.56 -4.69 -3.15
CA ALA A 90 3.58 -5.10 -4.11
C ALA A 90 3.73 -6.61 -4.09
N LYS A 91 3.62 -7.25 -5.26
CA LYS A 91 3.71 -8.70 -5.40
C LYS A 91 4.76 -9.11 -6.42
N TRP A 92 5.70 -9.93 -5.95
CA TRP A 92 6.68 -10.66 -6.74
C TRP A 92 6.25 -12.13 -6.88
N SER A 93 7.01 -12.91 -7.67
CA SER A 93 6.75 -14.34 -7.85
C SER A 93 6.89 -15.16 -6.56
N ASN A 94 7.74 -14.71 -5.64
CA ASN A 94 8.13 -15.40 -4.41
C ASN A 94 7.61 -14.74 -3.12
N GLY A 95 6.88 -13.63 -3.21
CA GLY A 95 6.33 -12.97 -2.03
C GLY A 95 5.61 -11.67 -2.32
N GLU A 96 5.09 -11.06 -1.26
CA GLU A 96 4.39 -9.79 -1.30
C GLU A 96 4.75 -8.93 -0.10
N VAL A 97 4.70 -7.62 -0.30
CA VAL A 97 4.89 -6.60 0.72
C VAL A 97 3.79 -5.56 0.57
N SER A 98 3.17 -5.23 1.69
CA SER A 98 2.19 -4.16 1.83
C SER A 98 2.91 -2.92 2.36
N TYR A 99 2.73 -1.79 1.68
CA TYR A 99 3.22 -0.48 2.11
C TYR A 99 2.05 0.42 2.44
N THR A 100 2.19 1.27 3.46
CA THR A 100 1.15 2.24 3.85
C THR A 100 1.69 3.66 3.72
N PHE A 101 0.87 4.55 3.17
CA PHE A 101 1.11 5.99 3.18
C PHE A 101 -0.21 6.75 3.34
N VAL A 102 -0.11 8.02 3.74
CA VAL A 102 -1.27 8.86 4.04
C VAL A 102 -1.15 10.17 3.29
N VAL A 103 -2.27 10.61 2.74
CA VAL A 103 -2.39 11.87 1.99
C VAL A 103 -3.45 12.73 2.65
N GLU A 104 -3.20 14.03 2.72
CA GLU A 104 -4.19 15.04 3.11
C GLU A 104 -4.47 15.92 1.88
N VAL A 105 -5.72 15.93 1.43
CA VAL A 105 -6.16 16.77 0.31
C VAL A 105 -6.68 18.09 0.84
N ASN A 106 -6.00 19.19 0.49
CA ASN A 106 -6.30 20.55 0.97
C ASN A 106 -7.09 21.41 -0.01
#